data_AF-A0A925FDE1-F1
#
_entry.id   AF-A0A925FDE1-F1
#
_cell.length_a   1.000
_cell.length_b   1.000
_cell.length_c   1.000
_cell.angle_alpha   90.00
_cell.angle_beta   90.00
_cell.angle_gamma   90.00
#
_symmetry.space_group_name_H-M   'P 1'
#
loop_
_entity.id
_entity.type
_entity.pdbx_description
1 polymer ?
#
loop_
_entity_poly.entity_id
_entity_poly.type
_entity_poly.pdbx_seq_one_letter_code
_entity_poly.pdbx_strand_id
1 'polypeptide(L)'
;MNLLNILNNISTQDPEIYERLDTRRKAMREFGSLGKKLALSAVPLAMGAMFKKAYGQMTPRSVFDVLNFALLLEYLESDFYNAAMPSVPFPNMANRQGFGIITDHEAKHVKFLIAAITGAPGKPIAKPKFDLSGGAGSGNGPFKNAFTDYNLFLAVAQTLEDTGVRAYKGQAPFLLGTGGVLTAAL
;
A
#
# COMPACT_ATOMS: atom_id res chain seq x y z
N MET A 1 -7.48 -32.54 26.26
CA MET A 1 -7.40 -32.88 24.81
C MET A 1 -5.96 -32.69 24.37
N ASN A 2 -5.34 -33.72 23.78
CA ASN A 2 -3.91 -33.75 23.46
C ASN A 2 -3.63 -33.04 22.12
N LEU A 3 -3.02 -31.85 22.15
CA LEU A 3 -2.55 -31.12 20.95
C LEU A 3 -1.61 -31.97 20.08
N LEU A 4 -0.85 -32.87 20.70
CA LEU A 4 0.04 -33.80 20.01
C LEU A 4 -0.72 -34.85 19.16
N ASN A 5 -1.94 -35.23 19.57
CA ASN A 5 -2.78 -36.15 18.79
C ASN A 5 -3.44 -35.46 17.59
N ILE A 6 -3.65 -34.13 17.66
CA ILE A 6 -4.18 -33.33 16.56
C ILE A 6 -3.11 -33.17 15.47
N LEU A 7 -1.85 -32.90 15.86
CA LEU A 7 -0.75 -32.76 14.90
C LEU A 7 -0.41 -34.08 14.18
N ASN A 8 -0.44 -35.21 14.89
CA ASN A 8 -0.20 -36.54 14.29
C ASN A 8 -1.32 -36.99 13.34
N ASN A 9 -2.57 -36.61 13.60
CA ASN A 9 -3.69 -36.89 12.71
C ASN A 9 -3.71 -35.99 11.46
N ILE A 10 -3.13 -34.79 11.54
CA ILE A 10 -3.01 -33.88 10.39
C ILE A 10 -1.84 -34.32 9.48
N SER A 11 -0.72 -34.77 10.05
CA SER A 11 0.43 -35.25 9.26
C SER A 11 0.18 -36.58 8.53
N THR A 12 -0.82 -37.35 8.95
CA THR A 12 -1.19 -38.64 8.32
C THR A 12 -2.23 -38.51 7.21
N GLN A 13 -2.92 -37.36 7.10
CA GLN A 13 -4.06 -37.17 6.20
C GLN A 13 -3.76 -36.26 4.99
N ASP A 14 -2.64 -35.51 4.99
CA ASP A 14 -2.33 -34.58 3.90
C ASP A 14 -0.81 -34.48 3.62
N PRO A 15 -0.29 -35.23 2.63
CA PRO A 15 1.11 -35.18 2.22
C PRO A 15 1.55 -33.81 1.67
N GLU A 16 0.62 -32.94 1.24
CA GLU A 16 0.92 -31.65 0.61
C GLU A 16 1.23 -30.53 1.62
N ILE A 17 0.97 -30.73 2.91
CA ILE A 17 1.23 -29.70 3.93
C ILE A 17 2.72 -29.37 4.02
N TYR A 18 3.59 -30.37 3.83
CA TYR A 18 5.04 -30.15 3.83
C TYR A 18 5.48 -29.25 2.67
N GLU A 19 4.93 -29.42 1.46
CA GLU A 19 5.25 -28.57 0.30
C GLU A 19 4.76 -27.12 0.46
N ARG A 20 3.58 -26.93 1.07
CA ARG A 20 3.02 -25.59 1.34
C ARG A 20 3.77 -24.84 2.43
N LEU A 21 4.36 -25.55 3.39
CA LEU A 21 5.18 -24.96 4.44
C LEU A 21 6.61 -24.69 3.95
N ASP A 22 7.16 -25.51 3.07
CA ASP A 22 8.49 -25.29 2.49
C ASP A 22 8.52 -24.11 1.51
N THR A 23 7.47 -23.88 0.73
CA THR A 23 7.36 -22.70 -0.15
C THR A 23 7.36 -21.39 0.63
N ARG A 24 6.63 -21.32 1.75
CA ARG A 24 6.63 -20.14 2.65
C ARG A 24 7.97 -19.94 3.35
N ARG A 25 8.61 -21.03 3.81
CA ARG A 25 9.93 -21.00 4.44
C ARG A 25 11.04 -20.62 3.46
N LYS A 26 10.95 -21.09 2.21
CA LYS A 26 11.87 -20.74 1.12
C LYS A 26 11.74 -19.27 0.74
N ALA A 27 10.52 -18.75 0.59
CA ALA A 27 10.26 -17.34 0.34
C ALA A 27 10.85 -16.44 1.46
N MET A 28 10.72 -16.86 2.72
CA MET A 28 11.30 -16.14 3.88
C MET A 28 12.84 -16.21 3.94
N ARG A 29 13.44 -17.33 3.53
CA ARG A 29 14.90 -17.48 3.44
C ARG A 29 15.49 -16.66 2.29
N GLU A 30 14.81 -16.62 1.15
CA GLU A 30 15.22 -15.79 0.01
C GLU A 30 15.10 -14.28 0.35
N PHE A 31 14.03 -13.88 1.05
CA PHE A 31 13.85 -12.52 1.57
C PHE A 31 14.97 -12.10 2.56
N GLY A 32 15.34 -12.99 3.49
CA GLY A 32 16.44 -12.74 4.44
C GLY A 32 17.83 -12.65 3.78
N SER A 33 18.02 -13.32 2.63
CA SER A 33 19.28 -13.26 1.87
C SER A 33 19.42 -11.99 1.00
N LEU A 34 18.29 -11.40 0.58
CA LEU A 34 18.25 -10.13 -0.15
C LEU A 34 18.46 -8.93 0.81
N GLY A 35 17.90 -9.00 2.02
CA GLY A 35 18.02 -7.95 3.04
C GLY A 35 19.42 -7.79 3.64
N LYS A 36 20.28 -8.83 3.59
CA LYS A 36 21.65 -8.75 4.11
C LYS A 36 22.65 -8.00 3.22
N LYS A 37 22.32 -7.76 1.94
CA LYS A 37 23.22 -7.07 0.98
C LYS A 37 22.79 -5.66 0.61
N LEU A 38 21.63 -5.20 1.07
CA LEU A 38 21.10 -3.85 0.86
C LEU A 38 21.02 -3.09 2.19
N ALA A 39 22.08 -3.21 3.00
CA ALA A 39 22.24 -2.36 4.17
C ALA A 39 22.53 -0.94 3.69
N LEU A 40 21.49 -0.10 3.78
CA LEU A 40 21.52 1.34 3.98
C LEU A 40 22.25 2.14 2.88
N SER A 41 21.47 2.90 2.08
CA SER A 41 21.85 4.13 1.36
C SER A 41 22.05 4.14 -0.18
N ALA A 42 21.84 3.06 -0.94
CA ALA A 42 22.03 3.17 -2.39
C ALA A 42 20.99 2.44 -3.25
N VAL A 43 19.84 3.07 -3.52
CA VAL A 43 19.11 2.87 -4.79
C VAL A 43 18.32 4.12 -5.18
N PRO A 44 18.80 4.91 -6.15
CA PRO A 44 17.89 5.49 -7.15
C PRO A 44 17.94 4.76 -8.52
N LEU A 45 19.04 4.08 -8.86
CA LEU A 45 19.28 3.56 -10.21
C LEU A 45 18.94 2.08 -10.41
N ALA A 46 18.91 1.26 -9.35
CA ALA A 46 18.68 -0.18 -9.46
C ALA A 46 17.19 -0.57 -9.65
N MET A 47 16.23 0.32 -9.35
CA MET A 47 14.79 0.01 -9.46
C MET A 47 14.34 -0.13 -10.92
N GLY A 48 14.84 0.71 -11.83
CA GLY A 48 14.47 0.69 -13.26
C GLY A 48 14.86 -0.60 -13.99
N ALA A 49 15.96 -1.24 -13.59
CA ALA A 49 16.37 -2.54 -14.13
C ALA A 49 15.48 -3.70 -13.64
N MET A 50 14.93 -3.58 -12.42
CA MET A 50 14.03 -4.58 -11.83
C MET A 50 12.65 -4.57 -12.49
N PHE A 51 12.15 -3.38 -12.88
CA PHE A 51 10.92 -3.24 -13.68
C PHE A 51 11.06 -3.81 -15.10
N LYS A 52 12.26 -3.80 -15.69
CA LYS A 52 12.48 -4.36 -17.03
C LYS A 52 12.44 -5.90 -17.05
N LYS A 53 12.85 -6.55 -15.95
CA LYS A 53 12.85 -8.03 -15.82
C LYS A 53 11.46 -8.59 -15.50
N ALA A 54 10.63 -7.82 -14.80
CA ALA A 54 9.21 -8.08 -14.56
C ALA A 54 8.38 -8.22 -15.86
N TYR A 55 8.75 -7.44 -16.88
CA TYR A 55 8.02 -7.32 -18.14
C TYR A 55 8.05 -8.61 -18.99
N GLY A 56 8.95 -9.55 -18.69
CA GLY A 56 9.16 -10.77 -19.48
C GLY A 56 8.29 -11.98 -19.11
N GLN A 57 7.57 -11.96 -17.98
CA GLN A 57 6.84 -13.14 -17.49
C GLN A 57 5.36 -12.93 -17.09
N MET A 58 4.82 -11.72 -17.16
CA MET A 58 3.40 -11.48 -16.86
C MET A 58 2.77 -10.55 -17.88
N THR A 59 1.47 -10.72 -18.11
CA THR A 59 0.68 -9.84 -18.98
C THR A 59 0.84 -8.38 -18.52
N PRO A 60 1.28 -7.46 -19.40
CA PRO A 60 1.51 -6.03 -19.11
C PRO A 60 0.31 -5.30 -18.48
N ARG A 61 -0.88 -5.91 -18.51
CA ARG A 61 -2.11 -5.40 -17.91
C ARG A 61 -2.12 -5.46 -16.37
N SER A 62 -1.35 -6.32 -15.71
CA SER A 62 -1.47 -6.47 -14.23
C SER A 62 -0.75 -5.40 -13.40
N VAL A 63 0.51 -5.05 -13.74
CA VAL A 63 1.31 -4.15 -12.90
C VAL A 63 0.85 -2.70 -12.99
N PHE A 64 0.50 -2.22 -14.19
CA PHE A 64 -0.03 -0.86 -14.35
C PHE A 64 -1.41 -0.68 -13.72
N ASP A 65 -2.24 -1.73 -13.72
CA ASP A 65 -3.53 -1.70 -13.03
C ASP A 65 -3.32 -1.61 -11.51
N VAL A 66 -2.33 -2.35 -10.96
CA VAL A 66 -1.92 -2.23 -9.55
C VAL A 66 -1.41 -0.83 -9.20
N LEU A 67 -0.49 -0.28 -10.01
CA LEU A 67 0.08 1.04 -9.75
C LEU A 67 -0.96 2.16 -9.90
N ASN A 68 -1.88 2.05 -10.86
CA ASN A 68 -2.98 3.01 -11.01
C ASN A 68 -4.02 2.86 -9.89
N PHE A 69 -4.26 1.64 -9.41
CA PHE A 69 -5.10 1.43 -8.23
C PHE A 69 -4.48 2.05 -6.97
N ALA A 70 -3.18 1.85 -6.76
CA ALA A 70 -2.44 2.53 -5.70
C ALA A 70 -2.52 4.06 -5.85
N LEU A 71 -2.28 4.59 -7.05
CA LEU A 71 -2.33 6.03 -7.32
C LEU A 71 -3.71 6.63 -7.03
N LEU A 72 -4.78 5.86 -7.25
CA LEU A 72 -6.14 6.28 -6.90
C LEU A 72 -6.31 6.48 -5.38
N LEU A 73 -5.76 5.55 -4.58
CA LEU A 73 -5.81 5.63 -3.12
C LEU A 73 -4.98 6.81 -2.60
N GLU A 74 -3.75 6.97 -3.10
CA GLU A 74 -2.90 8.11 -2.74
C GLU A 74 -3.54 9.45 -3.11
N TYR A 75 -4.27 9.54 -4.23
CA TYR A 75 -5.04 10.73 -4.56
C TYR A 75 -6.17 11.01 -3.57
N LEU A 76 -6.86 9.97 -3.10
CA LEU A 76 -7.94 10.09 -2.11
C LEU A 76 -7.38 10.59 -0.77
N GLU A 77 -6.32 9.96 -0.27
CA GLU A 77 -5.65 10.32 0.99
C GLU A 77 -5.04 11.72 0.93
N SER A 78 -4.36 12.04 -0.19
CA SER A 78 -3.84 13.38 -0.43
C SER A 78 -4.94 14.45 -0.44
N ASP A 79 -6.09 14.21 -1.07
CA ASP A 79 -7.21 15.17 -1.02
C ASP A 79 -7.82 15.29 0.38
N PHE A 80 -7.98 14.16 1.08
CA PHE A 80 -8.50 14.14 2.43
C PHE A 80 -7.64 14.97 3.40
N TYR A 81 -6.33 14.78 3.40
CA TYR A 81 -5.44 15.51 4.29
C TYR A 81 -5.28 16.98 3.89
N ASN A 82 -5.22 17.31 2.60
CA ASN A 82 -5.20 18.71 2.15
C ASN A 82 -6.47 19.46 2.55
N ALA A 83 -7.65 18.81 2.52
CA ALA A 83 -8.90 19.39 3.00
C ALA A 83 -8.95 19.51 4.54
N ALA A 84 -8.32 18.56 5.25
CA ALA A 84 -8.28 18.53 6.71
C ALA A 84 -7.39 19.62 7.32
N MET A 85 -6.18 19.84 6.78
CA MET A 85 -5.19 20.76 7.35
C MET A 85 -5.67 22.20 7.65
N PRO A 86 -6.53 22.83 6.81
CA PRO A 86 -7.11 24.14 7.13
C PRO A 86 -8.41 24.08 7.95
N SER A 87 -9.11 22.94 7.98
CA SER A 87 -10.49 22.85 8.46
C SER A 87 -10.64 22.19 9.83
N VAL A 88 -9.83 21.16 10.09
CA VAL A 88 -9.94 20.34 11.30
C VAL A 88 -9.51 21.13 12.54
N PRO A 89 -10.32 21.12 13.62
CA PRO A 89 -9.96 21.76 14.88
C PRO A 89 -8.96 20.90 15.65
N PHE A 90 -7.70 20.89 15.21
CA PHE A 90 -6.63 20.13 15.88
C PHE A 90 -6.49 20.56 17.35
N PRO A 91 -6.40 19.62 18.31
CA PRO A 91 -6.40 19.94 19.73
C PRO A 91 -5.14 20.70 20.19
N ASN A 92 -4.03 20.55 19.47
CA ASN A 92 -2.79 21.28 19.71
C ASN A 92 -1.90 21.30 18.44
N MET A 93 -0.81 22.07 18.50
CA MET A 93 0.12 22.24 17.39
C MET A 93 0.89 20.96 17.03
N ALA A 94 1.22 20.12 18.01
CA ALA A 94 1.93 18.87 17.75
C ALA A 94 1.08 17.91 16.91
N ASN A 95 -0.22 17.78 17.22
CA ASN A 95 -1.16 17.01 16.39
C ASN A 95 -1.25 17.58 14.97
N ARG A 96 -1.38 18.90 14.81
CA ARG A 96 -1.41 19.54 13.49
C ARG A 96 -0.12 19.29 12.70
N GLN A 97 1.05 19.38 13.35
CA GLN A 97 2.35 19.10 12.72
C GLN A 97 2.47 17.64 12.30
N GLY A 98 2.02 16.70 13.14
CA GLY A 98 1.98 15.28 12.81
C GLY A 98 1.19 15.00 11.54
N PHE A 99 -0.03 15.54 11.43
CA PHE A 99 -0.83 15.42 10.20
C PHE A 99 -0.24 16.18 9.01
N GLY A 100 0.51 17.26 9.25
CA GLY A 100 1.29 17.93 8.21
C GLY A 100 2.34 17.01 7.57
N ILE A 101 3.04 16.21 8.39
CA ILE A 101 4.01 15.22 7.89
C ILE A 101 3.31 14.15 7.04
N ILE A 102 2.16 13.65 7.48
CA ILE A 102 1.37 12.67 6.72
C ILE A 102 0.92 13.28 5.39
N THR A 103 0.41 14.50 5.40
CA THR A 103 0.03 15.24 4.18
C THR A 103 1.20 15.31 3.17
N ASP A 104 2.41 15.59 3.67
CA ASP A 104 3.62 15.63 2.84
C ASP A 104 4.03 14.25 2.32
N HIS A 105 3.79 13.17 3.07
CA HIS A 105 4.03 11.80 2.63
C HIS A 105 3.12 11.43 1.46
N GLU A 106 1.81 11.67 1.56
CA GLU A 106 0.88 11.35 0.47
C GLU A 106 1.18 12.13 -0.81
N ALA A 107 1.58 13.40 -0.66
CA ALA A 107 2.03 14.20 -1.81
C ALA A 107 3.29 13.60 -2.49
N LYS A 108 4.20 13.00 -1.72
CA LYS A 108 5.39 12.32 -2.26
C LYS A 108 5.02 10.98 -2.89
N HIS A 109 4.11 10.20 -2.30
CA HIS A 109 3.63 8.94 -2.86
C HIS A 109 2.95 9.14 -4.22
N VAL A 110 2.05 10.12 -4.34
CA VAL A 110 1.43 10.50 -5.62
C VAL A 110 2.49 10.78 -6.68
N LYS A 111 3.48 11.62 -6.36
CA LYS A 111 4.58 11.96 -7.29
C LYS A 111 5.39 10.73 -7.69
N PHE A 112 5.70 9.88 -6.73
CA PHE A 112 6.44 8.64 -6.94
C PHE A 112 5.69 7.71 -7.90
N LEU A 113 4.40 7.45 -7.67
CA LEU A 113 3.61 6.57 -8.52
C LEU A 113 3.43 7.12 -9.93
N ILE A 114 3.18 8.43 -10.08
CA ILE A 114 3.15 9.07 -11.41
C ILE A 114 4.48 8.86 -12.14
N ALA A 115 5.61 9.09 -11.45
CA ALA A 115 6.93 8.90 -12.05
C ALA A 115 7.20 7.42 -12.40
N ALA A 116 6.81 6.48 -11.54
CA ALA A 116 6.97 5.05 -11.79
C ALA A 116 6.15 4.57 -13.00
N ILE A 117 4.91 5.05 -13.14
CA ILE A 117 4.03 4.70 -14.25
C ILE A 117 4.52 5.33 -15.56
N THR A 118 4.89 6.61 -15.55
CA THR A 118 5.38 7.33 -16.75
C THR A 118 6.80 6.93 -17.17
N GLY A 119 7.64 6.47 -16.24
CA GLY A 119 8.96 5.91 -16.53
C GLY A 119 8.93 4.54 -17.24
N ALA A 120 7.74 3.98 -17.43
CA ALA A 120 7.44 2.76 -18.16
C ALA A 120 6.37 3.07 -19.23
N PRO A 121 5.97 2.14 -20.13
CA PRO A 121 4.95 2.43 -21.15
C PRO A 121 3.51 2.58 -20.59
N GLY A 122 3.36 2.86 -19.29
CA GLY A 122 2.08 3.03 -18.62
C GLY A 122 1.57 4.46 -18.68
N LYS A 123 0.26 4.61 -18.51
CA LYS A 123 -0.41 5.93 -18.40
C LYS A 123 -0.96 6.08 -16.98
N PRO A 124 -0.53 7.10 -16.22
CA PRO A 124 -1.14 7.41 -14.92
C PRO A 124 -2.60 7.79 -15.11
N ILE A 125 -3.46 7.31 -14.22
CA ILE A 125 -4.84 7.77 -14.16
C ILE A 125 -4.90 9.26 -13.79
N ALA A 126 -5.87 9.96 -14.36
CA ALA A 126 -6.18 11.31 -13.93
C ALA A 126 -6.78 11.29 -12.52
N LYS A 127 -6.45 12.29 -11.71
CA LYS A 127 -7.05 12.46 -10.39
C LYS A 127 -8.56 12.71 -10.52
N PRO A 128 -9.42 11.84 -9.97
CA PRO A 128 -10.85 12.08 -9.97
C PRO A 128 -11.22 13.15 -8.94
N LYS A 129 -12.47 13.62 -8.99
CA LYS A 129 -13.05 14.41 -7.91
C LYS A 129 -13.63 13.47 -6.86
N PHE A 130 -13.21 13.60 -5.61
CA PHE A 130 -13.73 12.78 -4.52
C PHE A 130 -14.85 13.48 -3.74
N ASP A 131 -15.84 12.70 -3.34
CA ASP A 131 -16.77 13.08 -2.28
C ASP A 131 -16.26 12.51 -0.95
N LEU A 132 -15.56 13.35 -0.19
CA LEU A 132 -14.96 12.99 1.09
C LEU A 132 -16.00 12.79 2.21
N SER A 133 -17.27 13.14 1.97
CA SER A 133 -18.35 12.87 2.92
C SER A 133 -18.81 11.40 2.89
N GLY A 134 -18.48 10.65 1.83
CA GLY A 134 -19.04 9.31 1.58
C GLY A 134 -20.52 9.35 1.15
N GLY A 135 -21.00 10.48 0.66
CA GLY A 135 -22.41 10.73 0.32
C GLY A 135 -22.75 10.48 -1.15
N ALA A 136 -21.90 9.76 -1.89
CA ALA A 136 -22.07 9.48 -3.32
C ALA A 136 -22.31 10.73 -4.19
N GLY A 137 -21.62 11.84 -3.87
CA GLY A 137 -21.70 13.12 -4.57
C GLY A 137 -22.67 14.13 -3.95
N SER A 138 -23.46 13.74 -2.93
CA SER A 138 -24.37 14.65 -2.24
C SER A 138 -23.69 15.58 -1.24
N GLY A 139 -22.46 15.25 -0.81
CA GLY A 139 -21.79 15.96 0.29
C GLY A 139 -22.42 15.71 1.67
N ASN A 140 -23.47 14.88 1.76
CA ASN A 140 -24.22 14.60 2.98
C ASN A 140 -24.10 13.12 3.41
N GLY A 141 -22.90 12.55 3.26
CA GLY A 141 -22.62 11.19 3.70
C GLY A 141 -22.24 11.08 5.19
N PRO A 142 -21.94 9.86 5.65
CA PRO A 142 -21.62 9.57 7.06
C PRO A 142 -20.36 10.30 7.56
N PHE A 143 -19.46 10.70 6.66
CA PHE A 143 -18.19 11.36 6.98
C PHE A 143 -18.24 12.88 6.74
N LYS A 144 -19.41 13.47 6.46
CA LYS A 144 -19.54 14.91 6.17
C LYS A 144 -18.94 15.84 7.23
N ASN A 145 -18.90 15.38 8.48
CA ASN A 145 -18.37 16.14 9.62
C ASN A 145 -16.90 15.79 9.93
N ALA A 146 -16.23 14.96 9.12
CA ALA A 146 -14.85 14.53 9.38
C ALA A 146 -13.85 15.70 9.39
N PHE A 147 -14.22 16.88 8.90
CA PHE A 147 -13.37 18.07 8.94
C PHE A 147 -13.74 19.07 10.04
N THR A 148 -14.80 18.82 10.80
CA THR A 148 -15.25 19.68 11.91
C THR A 148 -15.29 18.95 13.25
N ASP A 149 -15.29 17.62 13.23
CA ASP A 149 -15.17 16.75 14.40
C ASP A 149 -13.82 16.02 14.37
N TYR A 150 -12.96 16.33 15.33
CA TYR A 150 -11.62 15.76 15.42
C TYR A 150 -11.61 14.25 15.69
N ASN A 151 -12.59 13.71 16.43
CA ASN A 151 -12.64 12.27 16.69
C ASN A 151 -13.07 11.51 15.43
N LEU A 152 -14.05 12.05 14.70
CA LEU A 152 -14.44 11.49 13.41
C LEU A 152 -13.32 11.60 12.39
N PHE A 153 -12.60 12.73 12.36
CA PHE A 153 -11.38 12.89 11.55
C PHE A 153 -10.38 11.76 11.80
N LEU A 154 -10.03 11.50 13.06
CA LEU A 154 -9.09 10.44 13.43
C LEU A 154 -9.56 9.06 12.98
N ALA A 155 -10.84 8.76 13.17
CA ALA A 155 -11.41 7.48 12.75
C ALA A 155 -11.35 7.28 11.24
N VAL A 156 -11.66 8.32 10.46
CA VAL A 156 -11.57 8.28 8.99
C VAL A 156 -10.12 8.18 8.54
N ALA A 157 -9.22 9.00 9.10
CA ALA A 157 -7.79 8.97 8.79
C ALA A 157 -7.21 7.57 9.01
N GLN A 158 -7.41 6.98 10.19
CA GLN A 158 -6.94 5.62 10.48
C GLN A 158 -7.51 4.58 9.50
N THR A 159 -8.79 4.72 9.13
CA THR A 159 -9.43 3.78 8.20
C THR A 159 -8.83 3.88 6.79
N LEU A 160 -8.48 5.09 6.35
CA LEU A 160 -7.81 5.31 5.07
C LEU A 160 -6.42 4.68 5.08
N GLU A 161 -5.57 5.02 6.05
CA GLU A 161 -4.21 4.46 6.21
C GLU A 161 -4.20 2.92 6.21
N ASP A 162 -5.09 2.32 7.01
CA ASP A 162 -5.25 0.88 7.10
C ASP A 162 -5.70 0.26 5.75
N THR A 163 -6.53 0.99 5.00
CA THR A 163 -7.01 0.57 3.68
C THR A 163 -5.90 0.66 2.64
N GLY A 164 -5.10 1.72 2.63
CA GLY A 164 -3.89 1.83 1.82
C GLY A 164 -2.96 0.65 2.06
N VAL A 165 -2.59 0.38 3.32
CA VAL A 165 -1.71 -0.75 3.68
C VAL A 165 -2.27 -2.10 3.23
N ARG A 166 -3.57 -2.35 3.45
CA ARG A 166 -4.21 -3.61 3.01
C ARG A 166 -4.27 -3.72 1.49
N ALA A 167 -4.55 -2.62 0.79
CA ALA A 167 -4.56 -2.58 -0.66
C ALA A 167 -3.19 -2.94 -1.22
N TYR A 168 -2.11 -2.28 -0.77
CA TYR A 168 -0.75 -2.59 -1.20
C TYR A 168 -0.35 -4.04 -0.91
N LYS A 169 -0.62 -4.53 0.31
CA LYS A 169 -0.35 -5.94 0.68
C LYS A 169 -1.13 -6.92 -0.17
N GLY A 170 -2.39 -6.62 -0.49
CA GLY A 170 -3.24 -7.45 -1.34
C GLY A 170 -2.76 -7.49 -2.79
N GLN A 171 -2.10 -6.43 -3.26
CA GLN A 171 -1.50 -6.39 -4.59
C GLN A 171 -0.07 -6.95 -4.63
N ALA A 172 0.57 -7.18 -3.49
CA ALA A 172 1.92 -7.73 -3.42
C ALA A 172 2.12 -9.02 -4.23
N PRO A 173 1.19 -10.00 -4.30
CA PRO A 173 1.34 -11.19 -5.15
C PRO A 173 1.49 -10.87 -6.64
N PHE A 174 0.83 -9.82 -7.14
CA PHE A 174 0.95 -9.35 -8.52
C PHE A 174 2.26 -8.61 -8.77
N LEU A 175 2.92 -8.15 -7.70
CA LEU A 175 4.26 -7.56 -7.71
C LEU A 175 5.35 -8.61 -7.41
N LEU A 176 5.02 -9.76 -6.80
CA LEU A 176 5.94 -10.79 -6.33
C LEU A 176 6.50 -11.71 -7.43
N GLY A 177 6.19 -11.44 -8.71
CA GLY A 177 6.99 -11.91 -9.85
C GLY A 177 8.21 -11.01 -10.17
N THR A 178 8.38 -9.92 -9.41
CA THR A 178 9.29 -8.81 -9.71
C THR A 178 10.12 -8.52 -8.46
N GLY A 179 11.30 -9.11 -8.35
CA GLY A 179 12.09 -9.14 -7.10
C GLY A 179 12.66 -7.81 -6.58
N GLY A 180 12.02 -6.65 -6.82
CA GLY A 180 12.56 -5.34 -6.44
C GLY A 180 11.56 -4.25 -6.05
N VAL A 181 10.25 -4.43 -6.23
CA VAL A 181 9.27 -3.34 -6.02
C VAL A 181 8.79 -3.22 -4.57
N LEU A 182 9.06 -4.23 -3.73
CA LEU A 182 8.53 -4.32 -2.37
C LEU A 182 9.11 -3.33 -1.36
N THR A 183 10.20 -2.64 -1.69
CA THR A 183 10.88 -1.73 -0.74
C THR A 183 10.52 -0.25 -0.93
N ALA A 184 9.71 0.10 -1.94
CA ALA A 184 9.34 1.48 -2.20
C ALA A 184 7.99 1.90 -1.58
N ALA A 185 7.32 1.00 -0.86
CA ALA A 185 5.95 1.18 -0.38
C ALA A 185 5.75 0.85 1.11
N LEU A 186 6.81 0.96 1.92
CA LEU A 186 6.78 0.77 3.38
C LEU A 186 7.43 1.95 4.09
#